data_AF-A0A352ID24-F1
#
_entry.id   AF-A0A352ID24-F1
#
_cell.length_a   1.000
_cell.length_b   1.000
_cell.length_c   1.000
_cell.angle_alpha   90.00
_cell.angle_beta   90.00
_cell.angle_gamma   90.00
#
_symmetry.space_group_name_H-M   'P 1'
#
loop_
_entity.id
_entity.type
_entity.pdbx_description
1 polymer ?
#
loop_
_entity_poly.entity_id
_entity_poly.type
_entity_poly.pdbx_seq_one_letter_code
_entity_poly.pdbx_strand_id
1 'polypeptide(L)'
;MELYRKNIYAKCRLLSSFEGGRLTDGQGESMYAQVHMTDQDTPLIDGLTDKGAEWLNGRFSSTLGGVSLNDAVPGETRGAQKMAEEIVAARVMAGWLEDKSKERSESYARMADQMALALRTMLKPTLMEDY
;
A
#
# COMPACT_ATOMS: atom_id res chain seq x y z
N MET A 1 6.55 -16.18 -0.75
CA MET A 1 5.40 -15.55 -0.07
C MET A 1 5.77 -14.70 1.16
N GLU A 2 6.74 -15.07 2.00
CA GLU A 2 7.01 -14.30 3.24
C GLU A 2 7.67 -12.92 3.06
N LEU A 3 8.47 -12.73 2.00
CA LEU A 3 9.31 -11.53 1.86
C LEU A 3 8.53 -10.25 1.54
N TYR A 4 7.53 -10.31 0.65
CA TYR A 4 6.74 -9.12 0.29
C TYR A 4 5.90 -8.64 1.49
N ARG A 5 5.35 -9.56 2.29
CA ARG A 5 4.62 -9.22 3.53
C ARG A 5 5.53 -8.52 4.54
N LYS A 6 6.73 -9.06 4.76
CA LYS A 6 7.75 -8.44 5.62
C LYS A 6 8.10 -7.02 5.15
N ASN A 7 8.23 -6.81 3.83
CA ASN A 7 8.48 -5.49 3.27
C ASN A 7 7.31 -4.52 3.49
N ILE A 8 6.08 -4.96 3.22
CA ILE A 8 4.88 -4.14 3.41
C ILE A 8 4.70 -3.79 4.89
N TYR A 9 4.84 -4.76 5.78
CA TYR A 9 4.76 -4.54 7.22
C TYR A 9 5.81 -3.52 7.70
N ALA A 10 7.06 -3.63 7.25
CA ALA A 10 8.10 -2.67 7.57
C ALA A 10 7.76 -1.24 7.09
N LYS A 11 7.20 -1.10 5.88
CA LYS A 11 6.71 0.19 5.37
C LYS A 11 5.57 0.74 6.23
N CYS A 12 4.60 -0.09 6.57
CA CYS A 12 3.47 0.31 7.42
C CYS A 12 3.93 0.75 8.81
N ARG A 13 4.90 0.06 9.43
CA ARG A 13 5.49 0.50 10.70
C ARG A 13 6.16 1.87 10.60
N LEU A 14 6.93 2.11 9.55
CA LEU A 14 7.56 3.42 9.33
C LEU A 14 6.50 4.53 9.18
N LEU A 15 5.50 4.31 8.33
CA LEU A 15 4.43 5.27 8.08
C LEU A 15 3.61 5.53 9.35
N SER A 16 3.24 4.49 10.10
CA SER A 16 2.49 4.63 11.36
C SER A 16 3.25 5.48 12.40
N SER A 17 4.57 5.33 12.48
CA SER A 17 5.42 6.14 13.37
C SER A 17 5.39 7.62 13.00
N PHE A 18 5.39 7.93 11.69
CA PHE A 18 5.26 9.29 11.20
C PHE A 18 3.88 9.89 11.49
N GLU A 19 2.82 9.12 11.28
CA GLU A 19 1.44 9.56 11.60
C GLU A 19 1.27 9.82 13.10
N GLY A 20 1.76 8.92 13.94
CA GLY A 20 1.69 9.07 15.38
C GLY A 20 2.40 10.32 15.89
N GLY A 21 3.50 10.72 15.28
CA GLY A 21 4.19 11.97 15.62
C GLY A 21 3.47 13.23 15.15
N ARG A 22 2.61 13.15 14.13
CA ARG A 22 1.90 14.30 13.54
C ARG A 22 0.47 14.48 14.03
N LEU A 23 -0.19 13.40 14.39
CA LEU A 23 -1.56 13.45 14.92
C LEU A 23 -1.53 13.87 16.38
N THR A 24 -2.44 14.78 16.74
CA THR A 24 -2.62 15.23 18.10
C THR A 24 -4.01 14.88 18.61
N ASP A 25 -4.12 14.66 19.92
CA ASP A 25 -5.36 14.28 20.61
C ASP A 25 -6.39 15.42 20.77
N GLY A 26 -6.22 16.51 20.03
CA GLY A 26 -7.03 17.73 20.16
C GLY A 26 -6.65 18.63 21.33
N GLN A 27 -5.84 18.17 22.28
CA GLN A 27 -5.24 18.98 23.36
C GLN A 27 -3.81 19.44 23.02
N GLY A 28 -3.26 18.94 21.91
CA GLY A 28 -1.94 19.29 21.41
C GLY A 28 -0.87 18.23 21.70
N GLU A 29 -1.23 17.15 22.41
CA GLU A 29 -0.33 16.05 22.71
C GLU A 29 -0.30 15.04 21.56
N SER A 30 0.88 14.46 21.30
CA SER A 30 1.07 13.50 20.22
C SER A 30 0.31 12.20 20.47
N MET A 31 -0.39 11.72 19.44
CA MET A 31 -1.07 10.42 19.45
C MET A 31 -0.12 9.25 19.15
N TYR A 32 1.20 9.41 19.31
CA TYR A 32 2.18 8.41 18.91
C TYR A 32 1.88 7.02 19.48
N ALA A 33 1.60 6.93 20.77
CA ALA A 33 1.29 5.66 21.42
C ALA A 33 0.00 4.99 20.89
N GLN A 34 -0.92 5.76 20.32
CA GLN A 34 -2.20 5.26 19.79
C GLN A 34 -2.16 4.93 18.29
N VAL A 35 -1.21 5.53 17.56
CA VAL A 35 -1.12 5.44 16.09
C VAL A 35 0.19 4.80 15.62
N HIS A 36 1.06 4.37 16.53
CA HIS A 36 2.24 3.56 16.22
C HIS A 36 1.90 2.07 16.14
N MET A 37 2.20 1.42 15.01
CA MET A 37 2.05 -0.03 14.89
C MET A 37 3.10 -0.76 15.72
N THR A 38 2.63 -1.75 16.46
CA THR A 38 3.44 -2.67 17.26
C THR A 38 3.42 -4.07 16.67
N ASP A 39 4.24 -4.97 17.23
CA ASP A 39 4.26 -6.37 16.81
C ASP A 39 2.93 -7.08 17.07
N GLN A 40 2.08 -6.57 17.98
CA GLN A 40 0.74 -7.10 18.24
C GLN A 40 -0.23 -6.88 17.08
N ASP A 41 0.04 -5.87 16.24
CA ASP A 41 -0.82 -5.54 15.10
C ASP A 41 -0.58 -6.45 13.89
N THR A 42 0.50 -7.25 13.91
CA THR A 42 0.94 -8.11 12.79
C THR A 42 -0.20 -8.94 12.19
N PRO A 43 -1.05 -9.65 12.96
CA PRO A 43 -2.12 -10.47 12.37
C PRO A 43 -3.15 -9.64 11.59
N LEU A 44 -3.48 -8.44 12.08
CA LEU A 44 -4.40 -7.54 11.39
C LEU A 44 -3.74 -6.98 10.12
N ILE A 45 -2.47 -6.57 10.22
CA ILE A 45 -1.73 -6.04 9.07
C ILE A 45 -1.57 -7.09 7.98
N ASP A 46 -1.35 -8.36 8.33
CA ASP A 46 -1.32 -9.46 7.37
C ASP A 46 -2.67 -9.62 6.65
N GLY A 47 -3.78 -9.61 7.39
CA GLY A 47 -5.12 -9.68 6.79
C GLY A 47 -5.46 -8.47 5.91
N LEU A 48 -5.02 -7.27 6.29
CA LEU A 48 -5.17 -6.06 5.46
C LEU A 48 -4.28 -6.11 4.22
N THR A 49 -3.08 -6.70 4.35
CA THR A 49 -2.15 -6.88 3.23
C THR A 49 -2.76 -7.81 2.18
N ASP A 50 -3.42 -8.89 2.59
CA ASP A 50 -4.13 -9.79 1.68
C ASP A 50 -5.27 -9.09 0.94
N LYS A 51 -6.13 -8.39 1.68
CA LYS A 51 -7.20 -7.58 1.07
C LYS A 51 -6.66 -6.53 0.11
N GLY A 52 -5.54 -5.89 0.47
CA GLY A 52 -4.87 -4.91 -0.39
C GLY A 52 -4.31 -5.52 -1.66
N ALA A 53 -3.69 -6.69 -1.57
CA ALA A 53 -3.16 -7.44 -2.72
C ALA A 53 -4.30 -7.93 -3.64
N GLU A 54 -5.38 -8.48 -3.08
CA GLU A 54 -6.58 -8.88 -3.82
C GLU A 54 -7.23 -7.70 -4.54
N TRP A 55 -7.40 -6.57 -3.83
CA TRP A 55 -7.92 -5.33 -4.42
C TRP A 55 -7.06 -4.85 -5.59
N LEU A 56 -5.73 -4.90 -5.43
CA LEU A 56 -4.82 -4.53 -6.50
C LEU A 56 -4.98 -5.51 -7.68
N ASN A 57 -4.83 -6.81 -7.45
CA ASN A 57 -4.97 -7.82 -8.49
C ASN A 57 -6.31 -7.73 -9.25
N GLY A 58 -7.42 -7.46 -8.56
CA GLY A 58 -8.73 -7.24 -9.17
C GLY A 58 -8.71 -6.10 -10.20
N ARG A 59 -7.98 -5.01 -9.93
CA ARG A 59 -7.84 -3.87 -10.85
C ARG A 59 -6.95 -4.14 -12.07
N PHE A 60 -6.04 -5.11 -11.96
CA PHE A 60 -5.09 -5.48 -13.02
C PHE A 60 -5.43 -6.80 -13.73
N SER A 61 -6.48 -7.49 -13.32
CA SER A 61 -6.92 -8.80 -13.83
C SER A 61 -7.17 -8.87 -15.35
N SER A 62 -7.39 -7.72 -16.01
CA SER A 62 -7.59 -7.60 -17.47
C SER A 62 -6.39 -7.03 -18.23
N THR A 63 -5.25 -6.81 -17.59
CA THR A 63 -4.05 -6.20 -18.21
C THR A 63 -3.07 -7.30 -18.66
N LEU A 64 -2.76 -7.35 -19.97
CA LEU A 64 -1.66 -8.17 -20.51
C LEU A 64 -0.35 -7.74 -19.82
N GLY A 65 0.20 -8.55 -18.91
CA GLY A 65 1.37 -8.21 -18.10
C GLY A 65 1.11 -8.03 -16.59
N GLY A 66 0.03 -8.62 -16.05
CA GLY A 66 -0.36 -8.52 -14.65
C GLY A 66 0.80 -8.62 -13.66
N VAL A 67 0.88 -7.64 -12.74
CA VAL A 67 1.87 -7.64 -11.66
C VAL A 67 1.42 -8.61 -10.58
N SER A 68 2.14 -9.72 -10.46
CA SER A 68 1.99 -10.66 -9.36
C SER A 68 2.91 -10.22 -8.21
N LEU A 69 2.34 -9.95 -7.04
CA LEU A 69 3.11 -9.73 -5.80
C LEU A 69 3.82 -11.01 -5.32
N ASN A 70 3.52 -12.16 -5.92
CA ASN A 70 3.99 -13.47 -5.47
C ASN A 70 5.32 -13.93 -6.11
N ASP A 71 5.79 -13.28 -7.17
CA ASP A 71 6.93 -13.78 -7.94
C ASP A 71 8.19 -12.91 -7.80
N ALA A 72 9.36 -13.56 -7.77
CA ALA A 72 10.64 -12.89 -7.85
C ALA A 72 10.92 -12.58 -9.32
N VAL A 73 10.69 -11.33 -9.75
CA VAL A 73 10.71 -10.96 -11.17
C VAL A 73 12.00 -10.19 -11.55
N PRO A 74 12.65 -10.47 -12.70
CA PRO A 74 13.90 -9.80 -13.09
C PRO A 74 13.73 -8.31 -13.46
N GLY A 75 14.67 -7.47 -13.00
CA GLY A 75 15.01 -6.16 -13.59
C GLY A 75 13.88 -5.14 -13.76
N GLU A 76 13.26 -5.11 -14.94
CA GLU A 76 12.22 -4.14 -15.34
C GLU A 76 10.91 -4.30 -14.57
N THR A 77 10.53 -5.54 -14.25
CA THR A 77 9.34 -5.84 -13.47
C THR A 77 9.54 -5.59 -11.98
N ARG A 78 10.78 -5.40 -11.51
CA ARG A 78 11.09 -5.03 -10.13
C ARG A 78 10.59 -3.63 -9.77
N GLY A 79 10.58 -2.71 -10.72
CA GLY A 79 10.02 -1.36 -10.53
C GLY A 79 8.51 -1.40 -10.33
N ALA A 80 7.81 -2.15 -11.18
CA ALA A 80 6.36 -2.38 -11.07
C ALA A 80 5.99 -3.13 -9.78
N GLN A 81 6.79 -4.12 -9.38
CA GLN A 81 6.61 -4.86 -8.13
C GLN A 81 6.79 -3.96 -6.90
N LYS A 82 7.83 -3.13 -6.86
CA LYS A 82 7.99 -2.14 -5.78
C LYS A 82 6.82 -1.18 -5.72
N MET A 83 6.36 -0.67 -6.86
CA MET A 83 5.20 0.21 -6.91
C MET A 83 3.94 -0.49 -6.40
N ALA A 84 3.74 -1.77 -6.75
CA ALA A 84 2.66 -2.58 -6.21
C ALA A 84 2.77 -2.77 -4.69
N GLU A 85 3.96 -3.02 -4.14
CA GLU A 85 4.18 -3.06 -2.69
C GLU A 85 3.82 -1.73 -2.01
N GLU A 86 4.21 -0.58 -2.58
CA GLU A 86 3.85 0.74 -2.04
C GLU A 86 2.35 0.98 -2.08
N ILE A 87 1.69 0.58 -3.18
CA ILE A 87 0.24 0.71 -3.32
C ILE A 87 -0.48 -0.12 -2.24
N VAL A 88 -0.06 -1.36 -2.02
CA VAL A 88 -0.64 -2.21 -0.98
C VAL A 88 -0.35 -1.65 0.40
N ALA A 89 0.86 -1.18 0.68
CA ALA A 89 1.19 -0.54 1.95
C ALA A 89 0.32 0.71 2.22
N ALA A 90 0.07 1.54 1.20
CA ALA A 90 -0.85 2.67 1.31
C ALA A 90 -2.28 2.22 1.60
N ARG A 91 -2.74 1.13 0.95
CA ARG A 91 -4.08 0.58 1.19
C ARG A 91 -4.23 0.00 2.60
N VAL A 92 -3.19 -0.66 3.11
CA VAL A 92 -3.10 -1.17 4.48
C VAL A 92 -3.16 -0.01 5.47
N MET A 93 -2.37 1.04 5.25
CA MET A 93 -2.40 2.24 6.10
C MET A 93 -3.79 2.90 6.13
N ALA A 94 -4.48 2.95 4.98
CA ALA A 94 -5.85 3.45 4.93
C ALA A 94 -6.80 2.65 5.84
N GLY A 95 -6.74 1.32 5.79
CA GLY A 95 -7.56 0.47 6.66
C GLY A 95 -7.16 0.56 8.13
N TRP A 96 -5.86 0.62 8.43
CA TRP A 96 -5.37 0.73 9.80
C TRP A 96 -5.76 2.05 10.48
N LEU A 97 -5.81 3.14 9.71
CA LEU A 97 -6.13 4.48 10.20
C LEU A 97 -7.63 4.78 10.20
N GLU A 98 -8.49 3.91 9.65
CA GLU A 98 -9.93 4.18 9.50
C GLU A 98 -10.58 4.59 10.83
N ASP A 99 -10.25 3.89 11.92
CA ASP A 99 -10.76 4.16 13.26
C ASP A 99 -9.94 5.18 14.06
N LYS A 100 -8.79 5.61 13.54
CA LYS A 100 -7.83 6.49 14.24
C LYS A 100 -7.85 7.92 13.71
N SER A 101 -7.94 8.06 12.39
CA SER A 101 -8.01 9.33 11.68
C SER A 101 -8.62 9.13 10.31
N LYS A 102 -9.90 9.49 10.18
CA LYS A 102 -10.65 9.40 8.93
C LYS A 102 -9.99 10.18 7.79
N GLU A 103 -9.53 11.41 8.07
CA GLU A 103 -8.86 12.25 7.08
C GLU A 103 -7.60 11.58 6.51
N ARG A 104 -6.76 11.02 7.39
CA ARG A 104 -5.52 10.34 6.96
C ARG A 104 -5.85 9.04 6.24
N SER A 105 -6.81 8.27 6.74
CA SER A 105 -7.33 7.07 6.06
C SER A 105 -7.75 7.38 4.62
N GLU A 106 -8.56 8.41 4.42
CA GLU A 106 -9.01 8.86 3.09
C GLU A 106 -7.86 9.38 2.21
N SER A 107 -6.85 10.01 2.81
CA SER A 107 -5.65 10.46 2.09
C SER A 107 -4.84 9.27 1.55
N TYR A 108 -4.59 8.26 2.39
CA TYR A 108 -3.90 7.03 1.97
C TYR A 108 -4.70 6.23 0.94
N ALA A 109 -6.03 6.16 1.08
CA ALA A 109 -6.89 5.50 0.10
C ALA A 109 -6.79 6.17 -1.28
N ARG A 110 -6.88 7.51 -1.33
CA ARG A 110 -6.72 8.29 -2.56
C ARG A 110 -5.33 8.13 -3.18
N MET A 111 -4.29 8.10 -2.37
CA MET A 111 -2.91 7.87 -2.84
C MET A 111 -2.78 6.48 -3.48
N ALA A 112 -3.30 5.44 -2.84
CA ALA A 112 -3.30 4.08 -3.39
C ALA A 112 -4.04 4.00 -4.73
N ASP A 113 -5.21 4.67 -4.85
CA ASP A 113 -5.97 4.75 -6.10
C ASP A 113 -5.18 5.43 -7.23
N GLN A 114 -4.55 6.57 -6.95
CA GLN A 114 -3.76 7.32 -7.92
C GLN A 114 -2.53 6.53 -8.39
N MET A 115 -1.82 5.90 -7.46
CA MET A 115 -0.66 5.07 -7.78
C MET A 115 -1.05 3.82 -8.58
N ALA A 116 -2.18 3.18 -8.24
CA ALA A 116 -2.70 2.05 -9.02
C ALA A 116 -3.06 2.48 -10.46
N LEU A 117 -3.64 3.66 -10.64
CA LEU A 117 -3.89 4.20 -11.98
C LEU A 117 -2.59 4.43 -12.75
N ALA A 118 -1.58 5.03 -12.13
CA ALA A 118 -0.27 5.27 -12.74
C ALA A 118 0.43 3.96 -13.16
N LEU A 119 0.43 2.96 -12.27
CA LEU A 119 0.97 1.63 -12.55
C LEU A 119 0.24 0.97 -13.72
N ARG A 120 -1.10 1.12 -13.80
CA ARG A 120 -1.87 0.60 -14.94
C ARG A 120 -1.50 1.25 -16.26
N THR A 121 -1.26 2.56 -16.26
CA THR A 121 -0.81 3.28 -17.46
C THR A 121 0.59 2.81 -17.89
N MET A 122 1.48 2.51 -16.95
CA MET A 122 2.80 1.96 -17.26
C MET A 122 2.74 0.54 -17.84
N LEU A 123 1.79 -0.29 -17.38
CA LEU A 123 1.68 -1.69 -17.79
C LEU A 123 0.84 -1.91 -19.05
N LYS A 124 -0.05 -0.98 -19.39
CA LYS A 124 -0.68 -1.01 -20.71
C LYS A 124 0.42 -0.82 -21.75
N PRO A 125 0.52 -1.69 -22.78
CA PRO A 125 1.41 -1.38 -23.89
C PRO A 125 0.95 -0.03 -24.44
N THR A 126 1.87 0.92 -24.53
CA THR A 126 1.78 1.98 -25.52
C THR A 126 1.57 1.25 -26.84
N LEU A 127 0.32 1.18 -27.31
CA LEU A 127 0.04 0.91 -28.70
C LEU A 127 0.74 2.06 -29.42
N MET A 128 2.00 1.84 -29.81
CA MET A 128 2.68 2.73 -30.72
C MET A 128 1.79 2.73 -31.97
N GLU A 129 1.19 3.89 -32.22
CA GLU A 129 0.62 4.26 -33.50
C GLU A 129 1.76 4.28 -34.52
N ASP A 130 2.16 3.10 -34.98
CA ASP A 130 2.89 2.92 -36.23
C ASP A 130 1.86 2.50 -37.30
N TYR A 131 1.11 3.47 -37.82
CA TYR A 131 0.37 3.37 -39.09
C TYR A 131 0.34 4.71 -39.81
#